data_AF-A0A2L2Z5U4-F1
#
_entry.id   AF-A0A2L2Z5U4-F1
#
_cell.length_a   1.000
_cell.length_b   1.000
_cell.length_c   1.000
_cell.angle_alpha   90.00
_cell.angle_beta   90.00
_cell.angle_gamma   90.00
#
_symmetry.space_group_name_H-M   'P 1'
#
loop_
_entity.id
_entity.type
_entity.pdbx_description
1 polymer ?
#
loop_
_entity_poly.entity_id
_entity_poly.type
_entity_poly.pdbx_seq_one_letter_code
_entity_poly.pdbx_strand_id
1 'polypeptide(L)'
;NTFGGIPMQDLVGFRAPYLQTGGNTTFIVLKKDAFLYVSSMPSRAYMDPPIRPYALDFLYSQDFHIVPCPIDNFPGLWEVLMIQYHRNSK
;
A
#
# COMPACT_ATOMS: atom_id res chain seq x y z
N ASN A 1 -16.10 -13.85 5.68
CA ASN A 1 -16.72 -13.59 4.37
C ASN A 1 -18.25 -13.84 4.36
N THR A 2 -18.92 -13.75 5.50
CA THR A 2 -20.30 -14.22 5.72
C THR A 2 -21.38 -13.54 4.85
N PHE A 3 -21.17 -12.28 4.45
CA PHE A 3 -22.15 -11.51 3.68
C PHE A 3 -21.86 -11.43 2.18
N GLY A 4 -20.59 -11.58 1.78
CA GLY A 4 -20.17 -11.41 0.39
C GLY A 4 -20.21 -12.70 -0.42
N GLY A 5 -20.21 -13.87 0.22
CA GLY A 5 -20.19 -15.17 -0.47
C GLY A 5 -18.91 -15.49 -1.24
N ILE A 6 -17.85 -14.70 -1.06
CA ILE A 6 -16.55 -14.87 -1.73
C ILE A 6 -15.58 -15.63 -0.81
N PRO A 7 -14.82 -16.63 -1.31
CA PRO A 7 -13.76 -17.28 -0.54
C PRO A 7 -12.77 -16.29 0.08
N MET A 8 -12.33 -16.55 1.32
CA MET A 8 -11.39 -15.63 2.01
C MET A 8 -10.06 -15.48 1.25
N GLN A 9 -9.61 -16.55 0.60
CA GLN A 9 -8.38 -16.56 -0.21
C GLN A 9 -8.42 -15.60 -1.42
N ASP A 10 -9.60 -15.20 -1.88
CA ASP A 10 -9.73 -14.25 -2.99
C ASP A 10 -9.66 -12.79 -2.51
N LEU A 11 -9.73 -12.56 -1.19
CA LEU A 11 -9.63 -11.23 -0.56
C LEU A 11 -8.16 -10.89 -0.28
N VAL A 12 -7.45 -10.49 -1.34
CA VAL A 12 -5.99 -10.36 -1.31
C VAL A 12 -5.46 -8.94 -1.12
N GLY A 13 -6.32 -7.93 -1.25
CA GLY A 13 -5.94 -6.51 -1.25
C GLY A 13 -6.42 -5.74 -0.03
N PHE A 14 -5.65 -4.74 0.38
CA PHE A 14 -6.03 -3.81 1.47
C PHE A 14 -5.82 -2.34 1.10
N ARG A 15 -6.73 -1.48 1.55
CA ARG A 15 -6.59 -0.01 1.51
C ARG A 15 -7.06 0.59 2.83
N ALA A 16 -6.18 1.36 3.48
CA ALA A 16 -6.48 2.04 4.72
C ALA A 16 -7.53 3.15 4.48
N PRO A 17 -8.51 3.31 5.39
CA PRO A 17 -9.40 4.46 5.38
C PRO A 17 -8.59 5.77 5.36
N TYR A 18 -9.02 6.73 4.54
CA TYR A 18 -8.34 8.03 4.37
C TYR A 18 -6.85 7.94 3.96
N LEU A 19 -6.39 6.77 3.47
CA LEU A 19 -4.98 6.49 3.16
C LEU A 19 -4.05 6.58 4.38
N GLN A 20 -4.63 6.50 5.57
CA GLN A 20 -3.94 6.70 6.84
C GLN A 20 -3.48 5.35 7.39
N THR A 21 -2.22 5.00 7.16
CA THR A 21 -1.62 3.80 7.75
C THR A 21 -1.22 4.05 9.21
N GLY A 22 -1.16 2.99 10.01
CA GLY A 22 -0.67 3.00 11.39
C GLY A 22 0.82 2.71 11.51
N GLY A 23 1.63 3.12 10.52
CA GLY A 23 3.04 2.75 10.42
C GLY A 23 3.20 1.22 10.36
N ASN A 24 4.22 0.67 11.03
CA ASN A 24 4.51 -0.77 11.01
C ASN A 24 3.32 -1.63 11.43
N THR A 25 2.48 -1.17 12.37
CA THR A 25 1.36 -1.95 12.90
C THR A 25 0.41 -2.42 11.81
N THR A 26 0.10 -1.57 10.84
CA THR A 26 -0.78 -1.95 9.72
C THR A 26 -0.16 -3.10 8.92
N PHE A 27 1.10 -2.97 8.53
CA PHE A 27 1.78 -3.95 7.67
C PHE A 27 2.07 -5.27 8.40
N ILE A 28 2.31 -5.22 9.72
CA ILE A 28 2.42 -6.42 10.58
C ILE A 28 1.13 -7.24 10.51
N VAL A 29 -0.03 -6.60 10.66
CA VAL A 29 -1.32 -7.29 10.61
C VAL A 29 -1.59 -7.83 9.21
N LEU A 30 -1.34 -7.03 8.16
CA LEU A 30 -1.56 -7.47 6.79
C LEU A 30 -0.72 -8.69 6.42
N LYS A 31 0.54 -8.71 6.83
CA LYS A 31 1.42 -9.86 6.63
C LYS A 31 0.96 -11.08 7.42
N LYS A 32 0.55 -10.89 8.68
CA LYS A 32 0.03 -11.97 9.53
C LYS A 32 -1.23 -12.60 8.93
N ASP A 33 -2.10 -11.79 8.34
CA ASP A 33 -3.36 -12.21 7.74
C ASP A 33 -3.22 -12.63 6.26
N ALA A 34 -1.98 -12.75 5.77
CA ALA A 34 -1.63 -13.22 4.42
C ALA A 34 -2.23 -12.39 3.27
N PHE A 35 -2.37 -11.07 3.45
CA PHE A 35 -2.68 -10.17 2.34
C PHE A 35 -1.54 -10.14 1.32
N LEU A 36 -1.89 -10.05 0.04
CA LEU A 36 -0.94 -10.00 -1.07
C LEU A 36 -0.40 -8.58 -1.28
N TYR A 37 -1.30 -7.59 -1.25
CA TYR A 37 -0.92 -6.22 -1.55
C TYR A 37 -1.69 -5.18 -0.74
N VAL A 38 -1.08 -4.02 -0.62
CA VAL A 38 -1.64 -2.81 -0.02
C VAL A 38 -1.59 -1.67 -1.05
N SER A 39 -2.62 -0.83 -1.04
CA SER A 39 -2.71 0.36 -1.90
C SER A 39 -3.16 1.55 -1.06
N SER A 40 -2.26 1.99 -0.17
CA SER A 40 -2.56 3.06 0.80
C SER A 40 -1.52 4.17 0.80
N MET A 41 -0.36 3.98 0.18
CA MET A 41 0.72 4.95 0.25
C MET A 41 0.85 5.70 -1.08
N PRO A 42 0.30 6.92 -1.20
CA PRO A 42 0.40 7.69 -2.42
C PRO A 42 1.82 8.19 -2.65
N SER A 43 2.24 8.26 -3.92
CA SER A 43 3.51 8.85 -4.33
C SER A 43 3.29 10.12 -5.14
N ARG A 44 4.08 11.15 -4.85
CA ARG A 44 4.06 12.45 -5.56
C ARG A 44 5.37 12.73 -6.28
N ALA A 45 6.49 12.23 -5.77
CA ALA A 45 7.80 12.40 -6.39
C ALA A 45 7.95 11.56 -7.66
N TYR A 46 7.26 10.41 -7.74
CA TYR A 46 7.39 9.45 -8.85
C TYR A 46 6.14 9.45 -9.74
N MET A 47 5.82 10.60 -10.31
CA MET A 47 4.74 10.74 -11.31
C MET A 47 5.25 10.56 -12.74
N ASP A 48 6.47 11.03 -13.03
CA ASP A 48 7.10 10.97 -14.35
C ASP A 48 8.61 10.66 -14.22
N PRO A 49 9.05 9.42 -14.48
CA PRO A 49 8.24 8.25 -14.80
C PRO A 49 7.44 7.74 -13.58
N PRO A 50 6.26 7.14 -13.79
CA PRO A 50 5.49 6.56 -12.70
C PRO A 50 6.21 5.35 -12.12
N ILE A 51 6.32 5.30 -10.79
CA ILE A 51 6.87 4.14 -10.09
C ILE A 51 5.95 2.93 -10.25
N ARG A 52 6.56 1.76 -10.47
CA ARG A 52 5.85 0.48 -10.62
C ARG A 52 5.58 -0.14 -9.25
N PRO A 53 4.55 -1.00 -9.13
CA PRO A 53 4.35 -1.80 -7.93
C PRO A 53 5.61 -2.61 -7.58
N TYR A 54 5.92 -2.70 -6.30
CA TYR A 54 7.10 -3.41 -5.82
C TYR A 54 6.83 -4.16 -4.51
N ALA A 55 7.60 -5.21 -4.27
CA ALA A 55 7.55 -5.98 -3.03
C ALA A 55 8.27 -5.24 -1.90
N LEU A 56 7.71 -5.27 -0.70
CA LEU A 56 8.24 -4.66 0.52
C LEU A 56 9.35 -5.52 1.15
N ASP A 57 10.08 -6.28 0.34
CA ASP A 57 11.20 -7.14 0.79
C ASP A 57 12.40 -6.31 1.28
N PHE A 58 12.55 -5.10 0.75
CA PHE A 58 13.64 -4.18 1.02
C PHE A 58 13.10 -2.78 1.38
N LEU A 59 14.02 -1.83 1.51
CA LEU A 59 13.70 -0.42 1.75
C LEU A 59 12.71 0.13 0.72
N TYR A 60 11.83 1.01 1.19
CA TYR A 60 10.84 1.68 0.35
C TYR A 60 11.53 2.58 -0.67
N SER A 61 11.18 2.39 -1.94
CA SER A 61 11.69 3.22 -3.05
C SER A 61 10.92 4.53 -3.20
N GLN A 62 9.71 4.61 -2.61
CA GLN A 62 8.81 5.74 -2.74
C GLN A 62 9.00 6.83 -1.69
N ASP A 63 8.39 7.98 -1.96
CA ASP A 63 8.17 9.05 -1.00
C ASP A 63 6.95 8.84 -0.11
N PHE A 64 6.96 9.49 1.04
CA PHE A 64 5.97 9.34 2.10
C PHE A 64 5.28 10.68 2.41
N HIS A 65 3.96 10.72 2.31
CA HIS A 65 3.17 11.95 2.54
C HIS A 65 2.24 11.91 3.74
N ILE A 66 1.85 10.72 4.16
CA ILE A 66 0.85 10.52 5.21
C ILE A 66 1.50 9.74 6.35
N VAL A 67 1.81 10.45 7.43
CA VAL A 67 2.43 9.88 8.63
C VAL A 67 1.36 9.24 9.51
N PRO A 68 1.63 8.12 10.20
CA PRO A 68 2.91 7.42 10.31
C PRO A 68 3.20 6.45 9.16
N CYS A 69 4.45 6.48 8.70
CA CYS A 69 4.96 5.64 7.63
C CYS A 69 5.68 4.41 8.20
N PRO A 70 5.61 3.26 7.52
CA PRO A 70 6.35 2.09 7.94
C PRO A 70 7.86 2.30 7.77
N ILE A 71 8.65 1.75 8.69
CA ILE A 71 10.12 1.75 8.68
C ILE A 71 10.71 0.35 8.52
N ASP A 72 9.92 -0.69 8.84
CA ASP A 72 10.36 -2.08 8.72
C ASP A 72 10.10 -2.62 7.30
N ASN A 73 10.81 -3.69 6.97
CA ASN A 73 10.59 -4.45 5.73
C ASN A 73 9.53 -5.53 5.97
N PHE A 74 8.66 -5.74 4.99
CA PHE A 74 7.59 -6.75 5.02
C PHE A 74 7.70 -7.70 3.82
N PRO A 75 8.65 -8.66 3.85
CA PRO A 75 8.84 -9.54 2.72
C PRO A 75 7.59 -10.32 2.32
N GLY A 76 7.33 -10.41 1.02
CA GLY A 76 6.16 -11.05 0.41
C GLY A 76 4.92 -10.16 0.26
N LEU A 77 4.86 -9.00 0.91
CA LEU A 77 3.78 -8.03 0.75
C LEU A 77 4.13 -7.03 -0.35
N TRP A 78 3.16 -6.71 -1.21
CA TRP A 78 3.37 -5.76 -2.32
C TRP A 78 2.73 -4.42 -2.04
N GLU A 79 3.41 -3.31 -2.38
CA GLU A 79 2.75 -2.00 -2.45
C GLU A 79 2.34 -1.72 -3.90
N VAL A 80 1.05 -1.50 -4.09
CA VAL A 80 0.46 -0.98 -5.31
C VAL A 80 0.18 0.50 -5.10
N LEU A 81 1.20 1.30 -5.42
CA LEU A 81 1.21 2.73 -5.16
C LEU A 81 0.07 3.46 -5.83
N MET A 82 -0.41 4.51 -5.16
CA MET A 82 -1.32 5.48 -5.73
C MET A 82 -0.51 6.65 -6.31
N ILE A 83 -0.25 6.61 -7.61
CA ILE A 83 0.44 7.71 -8.31
C ILE A 83 -0.47 8.94 -8.33
N GLN A 84 0.03 10.08 -7.85
CA GLN A 84 -0.71 11.32 -7.93
C GLN A 84 -0.91 11.71 -9.40
N TYR A 85 -2.16 12.03 -9.78
CA TYR A 85 -2.44 12.60 -11.08
C TYR A 85 -1.96 14.04 -11.17
N HIS A 86 -1.39 14.40 -12.32
CA HIS A 86 -1.14 15.79 -12.66
C HIS A 86 -2.46 16.55 -12.71
N ARG A 87 -2.58 17.55 -11.85
CA ARG A 87 -3.68 18.50 -11.93
C ARG A 87 -3.26 19.63 -12.85
N ASN A 88 -3.78 19.64 -14.07
CA ASN A 88 -3.75 20.83 -14.92
C ASN A 88 -4.85 21.77 -14.40
N SER A 89 -4.53 22.63 -13.43
CA SER A 89 -5.43 23.73 -13.10
C SER A 89 -5.43 24.72 -14.26
N LYS A 90 -6.62 25.11 -14.73
CA LYS A 90 -6.78 26.34 -15.49
C LYS A 90 -6.37 27.54 -14.63
#